data_AF-A0A1E4GKJ1-F1
#
_entry.id   AF-A0A1E4GKJ1-F1
#
_cell.length_a   1.000
_cell.length_b   1.000
_cell.length_c   1.000
_cell.angle_alpha   90.00
_cell.angle_beta   90.00
_cell.angle_gamma   90.00
#
_symmetry.space_group_name_H-M   'P 1'
#
loop_
_entity.id
_entity.type
_entity.pdbx_description
1 polymer ?
#
loop_
_entity_poly.entity_id
_entity_poly.type
_entity_poly.pdbx_seq_one_letter_code
_entity_poly.pdbx_strand_id
1 'polypeptide(L)'
;MGKLTKAAEMAAREEALKWFLKIIDAAGGAVVAHDGLGDATRAFSGDFEPTDTWNWAEQRGLTETGFDSLSETSSAKITPAGRAALEGGDL
;
A
#
# COMPACT_ATOMS: atom_id res chain seq x y z
N MET A 1 -16.37 -16.44 16.23
CA MET A 1 -15.34 -15.55 15.65
C MET A 1 -15.23 -14.33 16.54
N GLY A 2 -14.13 -14.21 17.30
CA GLY A 2 -13.89 -13.03 18.14
C GLY A 2 -13.50 -11.85 17.26
N LYS A 3 -14.17 -10.71 17.43
CA LYS A 3 -13.75 -9.45 16.78
C LYS A 3 -12.36 -9.10 17.30
N LEU A 4 -11.43 -8.76 16.40
CA LEU A 4 -10.17 -8.16 16.78
C LEU A 4 -10.44 -6.89 17.59
N THR A 5 -9.58 -6.60 18.56
CA THR A 5 -9.65 -5.30 19.25
C THR A 5 -9.17 -4.22 18.27
N LYS A 6 -9.63 -2.98 18.43
CA LYS A 6 -9.17 -1.84 17.58
C LYS A 6 -7.64 -1.73 17.50
N ALA A 7 -6.93 -2.06 18.57
CA ALA A 7 -5.47 -2.08 18.60
C ALA A 7 -4.88 -3.16 17.68
N ALA A 8 -5.47 -4.35 17.65
CA ALA A 8 -5.02 -5.43 16.77
C ALA A 8 -5.34 -5.14 15.29
N GLU A 9 -6.46 -4.46 15.00
CA GLU A 9 -6.80 -3.99 13.66
C GLU A 9 -5.78 -2.94 13.17
N MET A 10 -5.38 -2.00 14.02
CA MET A 10 -4.35 -1.00 13.70
C MET A 10 -2.97 -1.62 13.47
N ALA A 11 -2.54 -2.54 14.33
CA ALA A 11 -1.25 -3.22 14.17
C ALA A 11 -1.17 -4.04 12.88
N ALA A 12 -2.27 -4.72 12.50
CA ALA A 12 -2.35 -5.44 11.23
C ALA A 12 -2.26 -4.48 10.04
N ARG A 13 -2.84 -3.29 10.15
CA ARG A 13 -2.79 -2.26 9.11
C ARG A 13 -1.40 -1.67 8.93
N GLU A 14 -0.69 -1.36 10.02
CA GLU A 14 0.70 -0.90 9.99
C GLU A 14 1.63 -1.97 9.38
N GLU A 15 1.41 -3.25 9.72
CA GLU A 15 2.16 -4.35 9.13
C GLU A 15 1.88 -4.48 7.63
N ALA A 16 0.62 -4.36 7.20
CA ALA A 16 0.26 -4.35 5.78
C ALA A 16 0.93 -3.18 5.04
N LEU A 17 0.95 -1.98 5.65
CA LEU A 17 1.64 -0.81 5.10
C LEU A 17 3.14 -1.04 4.95
N LYS A 18 3.79 -1.67 5.95
CA LYS A 18 5.20 -2.08 5.86
C LYS A 18 5.45 -2.96 4.65
N TRP A 19 4.63 -3.99 4.46
CA TRP A 19 4.79 -4.91 3.33
C TRP A 19 4.53 -4.24 1.98
N PHE A 20 3.51 -3.40 1.90
CA PHE A 20 3.19 -2.64 0.69
C PHE A 20 4.38 -1.77 0.24
N LEU A 21 4.94 -0.97 1.16
CA LEU A 21 6.10 -0.13 0.86
C LEU A 21 7.33 -0.95 0.46
N LYS A 22 7.59 -2.08 1.13
CA LYS A 22 8.70 -2.99 0.78
C LYS A 22 8.57 -3.55 -0.64
N ILE A 23 7.36 -3.90 -1.07
CA ILE A 23 7.12 -4.42 -2.42
C ILE A 23 7.44 -3.33 -3.46
N ILE A 24 6.96 -2.10 -3.24
CA ILE A 24 7.22 -0.98 -4.15
C ILE A 24 8.72 -0.68 -4.22
N ASP A 25 9.40 -0.63 -3.07
CA ASP A 25 10.83 -0.34 -3.03
C ASP A 25 11.66 -1.44 -3.71
N ALA A 26 11.35 -2.72 -3.45
CA ALA A 26 11.98 -3.87 -4.09
C ALA A 26 11.73 -3.93 -5.61
N ALA A 27 10.61 -3.39 -6.09
CA ALA A 27 10.31 -3.26 -7.52
C ALA A 27 11.07 -2.11 -8.21
N GLY A 28 11.95 -1.39 -7.50
CA GLY A 28 12.70 -0.25 -8.03
C GLY A 28 12.07 1.10 -7.68
N GLY A 29 11.11 1.13 -6.76
CA GLY A 29 10.48 2.34 -6.25
C GLY A 29 9.15 2.71 -6.92
N ALA A 30 8.68 1.93 -7.89
CA ALA A 30 7.38 2.11 -8.50
C ALA A 30 6.79 0.76 -8.93
N VAL A 31 5.46 0.66 -8.90
CA VAL A 31 4.68 -0.49 -9.37
C VAL A 31 3.54 0.00 -10.24
N VAL A 32 3.15 -0.84 -11.19
CA VAL A 32 1.94 -0.65 -12.00
C VAL A 32 1.06 -1.87 -11.79
N ALA A 33 -0.14 -1.59 -11.31
CA ALA A 33 -1.19 -2.55 -11.03
C ALA A 33 -2.17 -2.61 -12.20
N HIS A 34 -2.24 -3.78 -12.82
CA HIS A 34 -3.32 -4.14 -13.72
C HIS A 34 -4.44 -4.81 -12.90
N ASP A 35 -5.68 -4.68 -13.36
CA ASP A 35 -6.84 -5.30 -12.69
C ASP A 35 -6.86 -6.86 -12.79
N GLY A 36 -5.78 -7.46 -13.28
CA GLY A 36 -5.59 -8.90 -13.47
C GLY A 36 -5.04 -9.64 -12.23
N LEU A 37 -5.32 -10.94 -12.18
CA LEU A 37 -4.78 -11.85 -11.16
C LEU A 37 -3.27 -12.05 -11.39
N GLY A 38 -2.44 -11.56 -10.46
CA GLY A 38 -0.98 -11.76 -10.51
C GLY A 38 -0.16 -10.62 -9.88
N ASP A 39 -0.80 -9.49 -9.59
CA ASP A 39 -0.12 -8.35 -8.97
C ASP A 39 -0.01 -8.50 -7.45
N ALA A 40 1.23 -8.48 -6.94
CA ALA A 40 1.53 -8.54 -5.52
C ALA A 40 0.93 -7.37 -4.73
N THR A 41 0.70 -6.23 -5.38
CA THR A 41 0.11 -5.05 -4.76
C THR A 41 -1.42 -5.10 -4.67
N ARG A 42 -2.08 -6.00 -5.41
CA ARG A 42 -3.54 -6.21 -5.35
C ARG A 42 -4.00 -6.69 -3.97
N ALA A 43 -3.15 -7.41 -3.24
CA ALA A 43 -3.44 -7.84 -1.87
C ALA A 43 -3.62 -6.65 -0.89
N PHE A 44 -3.17 -5.45 -1.30
CA PHE A 44 -3.20 -4.22 -0.50
C PHE A 44 -4.25 -3.21 -1.00
N SER A 45 -4.91 -3.51 -2.12
CA SER A 45 -6.04 -2.76 -2.67
C SER A 45 -7.32 -3.57 -2.47
N GLY A 46 -8.13 -3.17 -1.49
CA GLY A 46 -9.49 -3.70 -1.31
C GLY A 46 -10.48 -2.62 -1.73
N ASP A 47 -11.38 -2.93 -2.66
CA ASP A 47 -12.44 -2.00 -3.07
C ASP A 47 -13.19 -1.46 -1.85
N PHE A 48 -13.02 -0.16 -1.59
CA PHE A 48 -13.76 0.62 -0.60
C PHE A 48 -13.70 0.13 0.87
N GLU A 49 -12.72 -0.69 1.24
CA GLU A 49 -12.56 -1.10 2.63
C GLU A 49 -11.66 -0.16 3.44
N PRO A 50 -11.94 0.06 4.74
CA PRO A 50 -11.03 0.76 5.65
C PRO A 50 -9.68 0.03 5.86
N THR A 51 -9.48 -1.14 5.25
CA THR A 51 -8.23 -1.91 5.19
C THR A 51 -7.40 -1.62 3.92
N ASP A 52 -7.89 -0.75 3.03
CA ASP A 52 -7.18 -0.32 1.83
C ASP A 52 -5.87 0.36 2.21
N THR A 53 -4.79 -0.39 2.05
CA THR A 53 -3.44 0.00 2.45
C THR A 53 -2.83 0.93 1.40
N TRP A 54 -3.26 0.79 0.15
CA TRP A 54 -2.85 1.64 -0.95
C TRP A 54 -3.29 3.09 -0.72
N ASN A 55 -4.60 3.30 -0.53
CA ASN A 55 -5.14 4.64 -0.25
C ASN A 55 -4.61 5.20 1.08
N TRP A 56 -4.37 4.34 2.06
CA TRP A 56 -3.82 4.78 3.34
C TRP A 56 -2.37 5.26 3.24
N ALA A 57 -1.54 4.61 2.42
CA ALA A 57 -0.17 5.03 2.17
C ALA A 57 -0.11 6.41 1.50
N GLU A 58 -1.01 6.67 0.53
CA GLU A 58 -1.11 7.95 -0.16
C GLU A 58 -1.57 9.08 0.77
N GLN A 59 -2.60 8.86 1.59
CA GLN A 59 -3.08 9.85 2.56
C GLN A 59 -2.00 10.28 3.56
N ARG A 60 -1.00 9.41 3.81
CA ARG A 60 0.15 9.68 4.68
C ARG A 60 1.35 10.26 3.93
N GLY A 61 1.26 10.45 2.61
CA GLY A 61 2.33 10.95 1.77
C GLY A 61 3.50 9.97 1.60
N LEU A 62 3.29 8.67 1.87
CA LEU A 62 4.32 7.64 1.77
C LEU A 62 4.43 7.11 0.33
N THR A 63 3.36 7.25 -0.44
CA THR A 63 3.31 6.93 -1.88
C THR A 63 2.62 8.04 -2.65
N GLU A 64 2.98 8.18 -3.93
CA GLU A 64 2.24 8.93 -4.94
C GLU A 64 1.50 7.92 -5.82
N THR A 65 0.20 8.10 -6.02
CA THR A 65 -0.59 7.20 -6.88
C THR A 65 -0.99 7.86 -8.18
N GLY A 66 -1.17 7.06 -9.22
CA GLY A 66 -1.64 7.52 -10.52
C GLY A 66 -2.55 6.47 -11.15
N PHE A 67 -3.55 6.92 -11.89
CA PHE A 67 -4.46 6.06 -12.63
C PHE A 67 -4.43 6.43 -14.12
N ASP A 68 -4.19 5.44 -14.97
CA ASP A 68 -4.31 5.57 -16.42
C ASP A 68 -5.62 4.90 -16.86
N SER A 69 -6.54 5.71 -17.35
CA SER A 69 -7.87 5.27 -17.79
C SER A 69 -7.88 4.57 -19.15
N LEU A 70 -6.81 4.69 -19.95
CA LEU A 70 -6.72 4.03 -21.24
C LEU A 70 -6.27 2.58 -21.09
N SER A 71 -5.35 2.32 -20.17
CA SER A 71 -4.87 0.97 -19.85
C SER A 71 -5.58 0.33 -18.66
N GLU A 72 -6.48 1.05 -17.99
CA GLU A 72 -7.15 0.64 -16.76
C GLU A 72 -6.14 0.17 -15.70
N THR A 73 -5.08 0.95 -15.52
CA THR A 73 -3.99 0.64 -14.59
C THR A 73 -3.86 1.66 -13.50
N SER A 74 -3.69 1.19 -12.28
CA SER A 74 -3.24 2.00 -11.16
C SER A 74 -1.72 1.90 -11.03
N SER A 75 -1.07 2.91 -10.48
CA SER A 75 0.37 2.91 -10.23
C SER A 75 0.64 3.55 -8.88
N ALA A 76 1.65 3.05 -8.19
CA ALA A 76 2.13 3.62 -6.94
C ALA A 76 3.64 3.79 -7.00
N LYS A 77 4.12 4.93 -6.54
CA LYS A 77 5.53 5.26 -6.42
C LYS A 77 5.85 5.60 -4.98
N ILE A 78 6.91 5.02 -4.43
CA ILE A 78 7.32 5.32 -3.05
C ILE A 78 7.97 6.72 -2.99
N THR A 79 7.57 7.51 -2.00
CA THR A 79 8.17 8.84 -1.75
C THR A 79 9.43 8.72 -0.90
N PRO A 80 10.25 9.78 -0.80
CA PRO A 80 11.33 9.83 0.18
C PRO A 80 10.85 9.60 1.62
N ALA A 81 9.65 10.09 1.97
CA ALA A 81 9.04 9.84 3.27
C ALA A 81 8.66 8.36 3.47
N GLY A 82 8.12 7.71 2.42
CA GLY A 82 7.85 6.27 2.43
C GLY A 82 9.10 5.43 2.66
N ARG A 83 10.21 5.75 1.99
CA ARG A 83 11.50 5.08 2.22
C ARG A 83 12.04 5.33 3.62
N ALA A 84 11.98 6.58 4.10
CA ALA A 84 12.42 6.90 5.45
C ALA A 84 11.61 6.13 6.52
N ALA A 85 10.31 5.95 6.31
CA ALA A 85 9.45 5.18 7.21
C ALA A 85 9.80 3.67 7.21
N LEU A 86 10.25 3.12 6.08
CA LEU A 86 10.76 1.75 6.02
C LEU A 86 12.07 1.57 6.80
N GLU A 87 12.97 2.56 6.75
CA GLU A 87 14.28 2.52 7.42
C GLU A 87 14.18 2.83 8.92
N GLY A 88 13.29 3.76 9.30
CA GLY A 88 13.15 4.26 10.67
C GLY A 88 12.30 3.37 11.58
N GLY A 89 11.52 2.44 11.03
CA GLY A 89 10.67 1.51 11.80
C GLY A 89 9.37 2.10 12.36
N ASP A 90 9.22 3.43 12.35
CA ASP A 90 8.00 4.15 12.73
C ASP A 90 7.07 4.31 11.52
N LEU A 91 5.94 3.59 11.57
CA LEU A 91 4.81 3.68 10.64
C LEU A 91 3.52 3.79 11.45
#